data_AF-A0A8J3Y7R8-F1
#
_entry.id   AF-A0A8J3Y7R8-F1
#
_cell.length_a   1.000
_cell.length_b   1.000
_cell.length_c   1.000
_cell.angle_alpha   90.00
_cell.angle_beta   90.00
_cell.angle_gamma   90.00
#
_symmetry.space_group_name_H-M   'P 1'
#
loop_
_entity.id
_entity.type
_entity.pdbx_description
1 polymer ?
#
loop_
_entity_poly.entity_id
_entity_poly.type
_entity_poly.pdbx_seq_one_letter_code
_entity_poly.pdbx_strand_id
1 'polypeptide(L)'
;METYFAPLDFGSVLAVPRLCPACGNADLTPVADQGRSNLRCAGCLRCWRPFLGALAPVDPATCADCGHRAGCLSRAGVPCASG
;
A
#
# COMPACT_ATOMS: atom_id res chain seq x y z
N MET A 1 34.92 13.71 -16.39
CA MET A 1 34.02 12.70 -15.81
C MET A 1 33.05 13.47 -14.94
N GLU A 2 31.90 13.83 -15.51
CA GLU A 2 30.91 14.67 -14.83
C GLU A 2 30.18 13.79 -13.81
N THR A 3 30.45 13.98 -12.52
CA THR A 3 29.71 13.30 -11.46
C THR A 3 28.33 13.93 -11.33
N TYR A 4 27.32 13.26 -11.89
CA TYR A 4 25.91 13.64 -11.74
C TYR A 4 25.42 13.25 -10.33
N PHE A 5 25.46 14.19 -9.39
CA PHE A 5 24.79 14.07 -8.11
C PHE A 5 23.34 14.53 -8.26
N ALA A 6 22.43 13.59 -8.50
CA ALA A 6 21.01 13.86 -8.29
C ALA A 6 20.78 13.99 -6.77
N PRO A 7 20.30 15.13 -6.25
CA PRO A 7 19.91 15.21 -4.86
C PRO A 7 18.77 14.21 -4.63
N LEU A 8 19.02 13.20 -3.81
CA LEU A 8 17.97 12.31 -3.35
C LEU A 8 17.09 13.12 -2.39
N ASP A 9 15.96 13.63 -2.89
CA ASP A 9 14.95 14.25 -2.05
C ASP A 9 14.34 13.17 -1.15
N PHE A 10 14.84 13.05 0.08
CA PHE A 10 14.39 12.03 1.03
C PHE A 10 12.89 12.17 1.37
N GLY A 11 12.30 13.35 1.17
CA GLY A 11 10.86 13.56 1.26
C GLY A 11 10.09 12.76 0.20
N SER A 12 10.60 12.71 -1.02
CA SER A 12 10.06 11.94 -2.14
C SER A 12 10.38 10.45 -2.05
N VAL A 13 11.56 10.07 -1.55
CA VAL A 13 11.96 8.65 -1.39
C VAL A 13 11.16 7.95 -0.27
N LEU A 14 10.75 8.71 0.75
CA LEU A 14 9.91 8.22 1.84
C LEU A 14 8.41 8.50 1.63
N ALA A 15 8.04 9.15 0.53
CA ALA A 15 6.64 9.42 0.23
C ALA A 15 5.89 8.10 0.07
N VAL A 16 4.97 7.84 0.99
CA VAL A 16 4.07 6.69 0.88
C VAL A 16 3.30 6.82 -0.43
N PRO A 17 3.38 5.82 -1.33
CA PRO A 17 2.67 5.88 -2.60
C PRO A 17 1.18 6.08 -2.34
N ARG A 18 0.59 7.11 -2.96
CA ARG A 18 -0.84 7.40 -2.83
C ARG A 18 -1.70 6.52 -3.74
N LEU A 19 -1.11 5.98 -4.81
CA LEU A 19 -1.81 5.16 -5.79
C LEU A 19 -1.78 3.69 -5.40
N CYS A 20 -2.94 3.04 -5.48
CA CYS A 20 -3.03 1.60 -5.34
C CYS A 20 -2.37 0.92 -6.55
N PRO A 21 -1.35 0.06 -6.35
CA PRO A 21 -0.63 -0.58 -7.45
C PRO A 21 -1.48 -1.59 -8.22
N ALA A 22 -2.63 -2.01 -7.67
CA ALA A 22 -3.52 -2.95 -8.35
C ALA A 22 -4.62 -2.30 -9.19
N CYS A 23 -5.15 -1.14 -8.79
CA CYS A 23 -6.29 -0.50 -9.48
C CYS A 23 -6.08 0.96 -9.86
N GLY A 24 -4.90 1.55 -9.54
CA GLY A 24 -4.59 2.94 -9.85
C GLY A 24 -5.35 3.98 -9.00
N ASN A 25 -6.28 3.57 -8.15
CA ASN A 25 -7.03 4.50 -7.31
C ASN A 25 -6.11 5.18 -6.26
N ALA A 26 -6.23 6.51 -6.12
CA ALA A 26 -5.44 7.33 -5.21
C ALA A 26 -5.93 7.31 -3.74
N ASP A 27 -7.07 6.68 -3.45
CA ASP A 27 -7.64 6.56 -2.11
C ASP A 27 -7.06 5.36 -1.36
N LEU A 28 -5.79 5.49 -0.98
CA LEU A 28 -5.15 4.63 0.02
C LEU A 28 -5.27 5.27 1.41
N THR A 29 -6.10 4.70 2.26
CA THR A 29 -6.31 5.17 3.63
C THR A 29 -5.51 4.35 4.62
N PRO A 30 -4.81 4.98 5.58
CA PRO A 30 -4.11 4.25 6.63
C PRO A 30 -5.12 3.50 7.51
N VAL A 31 -4.83 2.22 7.75
CA VAL A 31 -5.54 1.38 8.70
C VAL A 31 -4.53 0.99 9.78
N ALA A 32 -4.79 1.45 11.01
CA ALA A 32 -3.93 1.15 12.15
C ALA A 32 -4.09 -0.32 12.53
N ASP A 33 -2.98 -1.06 12.51
CA ASP A 33 -2.92 -2.45 12.94
C ASP A 33 -1.77 -2.60 13.93
N GLN A 34 -2.08 -2.55 15.24
CA GLN A 34 -1.13 -2.80 16.33
C GLN A 34 0.27 -2.15 16.17
N GLY A 35 0.32 -0.89 15.74
CA GLY A 35 1.57 -0.14 15.55
C GLY A 35 2.20 -0.26 14.15
N ARG A 36 1.57 -0.97 13.21
CA ARG A 36 1.91 -0.99 11.79
C ARG A 36 0.96 -0.10 10.99
N SER A 37 1.55 0.73 10.12
CA SER A 37 0.81 1.57 9.19
C SER A 37 0.51 0.79 7.90
N ASN A 38 -0.52 -0.04 7.93
CA ASN A 38 -1.06 -0.64 6.70
C ASN A 38 -1.94 0.40 5.99
N LEU A 39 -2.15 0.24 4.69
CA LEU A 39 -2.99 1.08 3.86
C LEU A 39 -4.08 0.23 3.22
N ARG A 40 -5.30 0.74 3.17
CA ARG A 40 -6.43 0.10 2.50
C ARG A 40 -6.84 0.93 1.31
N CYS A 41 -6.99 0.29 0.15
CA CYS A 41 -7.56 0.94 -1.01
C CYS A 41 -9.09 0.96 -0.94
N ALA A 42 -9.72 2.12 -1.10
CA ALA A 42 -11.19 2.23 -1.16
C ALA A 42 -11.79 1.61 -2.43
N GLY A 43 -11.06 1.62 -3.55
CA GLY A 43 -11.54 1.10 -4.83
C GLY A 43 -11.58 -0.43 -4.89
N CYS A 44 -10.46 -1.09 -4.59
CA CYS A 44 -10.37 -2.55 -4.68
C CYS A 44 -10.40 -3.29 -3.34
N LEU A 45 -10.51 -2.55 -2.22
CA LEU A 45 -10.59 -3.06 -0.85
C LEU A 45 -9.37 -3.91 -0.41
N ARG A 46 -8.25 -3.81 -1.14
CA ARG A 46 -6.99 -4.49 -0.81
C ARG A 46 -6.18 -3.73 0.22
N CYS A 47 -5.43 -4.50 1.01
CA CYS A 47 -4.51 -4.00 2.01
C CYS A 47 -3.06 -4.02 1.47
N TRP A 48 -2.33 -2.95 1.74
CA TRP A 48 -0.94 -2.73 1.35
C TRP A 48 -0.13 -2.31 2.56
N ARG A 49 1.15 -2.65 2.58
CA ARG A 49 2.10 -2.17 3.58
C ARG A 49 3.19 -1.36 2.88
N PRO A 50 3.59 -0.21 3.43
CA PRO A 50 4.77 0.47 2.96
C PRO A 50 5.99 -0.43 3.19
N PHE A 51 6.80 -0.60 2.15
CA PHE A 51 8.02 -1.40 2.18
C PHE A 51 9.04 -0.78 1.22
N LEU A 52 10.12 -0.21 1.77
CA LEU A 52 11.23 0.38 1.02
C LEU A 52 10.79 1.38 -0.07
N GLY A 53 9.89 2.31 0.26
CA GLY A 53 9.38 3.32 -0.69
C GLY A 53 8.31 2.80 -1.67
N ALA A 54 7.98 1.51 -1.61
CA ALA A 54 6.92 0.90 -2.41
C ALA A 54 5.77 0.39 -1.53
N LEU A 55 4.73 -0.13 -2.18
CA LEU A 55 3.62 -0.82 -1.52
C LEU A 55 3.71 -2.32 -1.81
N ALA A 56 3.89 -3.11 -0.76
CA ALA A 56 3.80 -4.56 -0.83
C ALA A 56 2.39 -5.01 -0.40
N PRO A 57 1.84 -6.07 -1.01
CA PRO A 57 0.55 -6.60 -0.57
C PRO A 57 0.67 -7.09 0.89
N VAL A 58 -0.35 -6.79 1.70
CA VAL A 58 -0.47 -7.38 3.04
C VAL A 58 -1.10 -8.75 2.90
N ASP A 59 -0.46 -9.76 3.47
CA ASP A 59 -1.12 -11.04 3.68
C ASP A 59 -2.19 -10.87 4.78
N PRO A 60 -3.49 -11.01 4.47
CA PRO A 60 -4.54 -10.73 5.45
C PRO A 60 -4.58 -11.71 6.62
N ALA A 61 -3.91 -12.87 6.51
CA ALA A 61 -3.79 -13.81 7.62
C ALA A 61 -2.80 -13.30 8.69
N THR A 62 -1.83 -12.46 8.30
CA THR A 62 -0.91 -11.79 9.23
C THR A 62 -1.51 -10.58 9.96
N CYS A 63 -2.71 -10.13 9.57
CA CYS A 63 -3.40 -8.97 10.13
C CYS A 63 -4.44 -9.42 11.18
N ALA A 64 -3.97 -10.12 12.21
CA ALA A 64 -4.82 -10.51 13.34
C ALA A 64 -5.26 -9.24 14.08
N ASP A 65 -6.58 -9.08 14.26
CA ASP A 65 -7.26 -7.94 14.89
C ASP A 65 -7.50 -6.68 14.04
N CYS A 66 -7.20 -6.71 12.73
CA CYS A 66 -7.62 -5.61 11.86
C CYS A 66 -9.12 -5.67 11.55
N GLY A 67 -9.85 -4.59 11.84
CA GLY A 67 -11.28 -4.45 11.52
C GLY A 67 -11.61 -4.51 10.02
N HIS A 68 -10.60 -4.50 9.14
CA HIS A 68 -10.75 -4.62 7.70
C HIS A 68 -10.32 -5.98 7.13
N ARG A 69 -9.94 -6.94 7.98
CA ARG A 69 -9.43 -8.27 7.60
C ARG A 69 -10.37 -9.00 6.63
N ALA A 70 -11.68 -8.98 6.89
CA ALA A 70 -12.66 -9.66 6.03
C ALA A 70 -12.67 -9.09 4.59
N GLY A 71 -12.62 -7.77 4.43
CA GLY A 71 -12.56 -7.12 3.12
C GLY A 71 -11.28 -7.45 2.34
N CYS A 72 -10.14 -7.48 3.05
CA CYS A 72 -8.86 -7.80 2.44
C CYS A 72 -8.74 -9.29 2.06
N LEU A 73 -9.25 -10.21 2.89
CA LEU A 73 -9.37 -11.64 2.54
C LEU A 73 -10.21 -11.87 1.29
N SER A 74 -11.36 -11.19 1.20
CA SER A 74 -12.28 -11.29 0.06
C SER A 74 -11.65 -10.90 -1.28
N ARG A 75 -10.54 -10.16 -1.27
CA ARG A 75 -9.85 -9.62 -2.45
C ARG A 75 -8.40 -10.13 -2.57
N ALA A 76 -7.98 -11.03 -1.70
CA ALA A 76 -6.69 -11.70 -1.80
C ALA A 76 -6.67 -12.55 -3.08
N GLY A 77 -5.70 -12.33 -3.97
CA GLY A 77 -5.57 -13.08 -5.22
C GLY A 77 -6.51 -12.69 -6.38
N VAL A 78 -7.57 -11.90 -6.15
CA VAL A 78 -8.51 -11.50 -7.22
C VAL A 78 -7.96 -10.30 -8.02
N PRO A 79 -7.59 -10.42 -9.31
CA PRO A 79 -7.09 -9.27 -10.08
C PRO A 79 -8.11 -8.12 -10.04
N CYS A 80 -7.63 -6.89 -9.88
CA CYS A 80 -8.54 -5.75 -9.94
C CYS A 80 -9.04 -5.65 -11.38
N ALA A 81 -10.37 -5.64 -11.56
CA ALA A 81 -10.93 -5.25 -12.84
C ALA A 81 -10.51 -3.81 -13.08
N SER A 82 -9.72 -3.58 -14.13
CA SER A 82 -9.46 -2.25 -14.66
C SER A 82 -10.80 -1.70 -15.11
N GLY A 83 -11.39 -0.82 -14.30
CA GLY A 83 -12.59 -0.06 -14.68
C GLY A 83 -12.21 1.06 -15.64
#